data_AF-A0A1F7WAQ8-F1
#
_entry.id   AF-A0A1F7WAQ8-F1
#
_cell.length_a   1.000
_cell.length_b   1.000
_cell.length_c   1.000
_cell.angle_alpha   90.00
_cell.angle_beta   90.00
_cell.angle_gamma   90.00
#
_symmetry.space_group_name_H-M   'P 1'
#
loop_
_entity.id
_entity.type
_entity.pdbx_description
1 polymer ?
#
loop_
_entity_poly.entity_id
_entity_poly.type
_entity_poly.pdbx_seq_one_letter_code
_entity_poly.pdbx_strand_id
1 'polypeptide(L)' 'MKTLAPTKISKTNEVSQLRREVSALRSLVIGIAGKDKEGNYRPAAVQEIIEASLEPATRRYAGKGSLLKHLKKV' A
#
# COMPACT_ATOMS: atom_id res chain seq x y z
N MET A 1 51.96 -19.14 6.51
CA MET A 1 51.01 -18.13 6.00
C MET A 1 49.60 -18.58 6.36
N LYS A 2 48.82 -17.78 7.10
CA LYS A 2 47.42 -18.08 7.44
C LYS A 2 46.52 -17.22 6.56
N THR A 3 45.69 -17.84 5.73
CA THR A 3 44.69 -17.16 4.90
C THR A 3 43.42 -16.93 5.72
N LEU A 4 42.95 -15.69 5.82
CA LEU A 4 41.69 -15.31 6.47
C LEU A 4 40.52 -15.60 5.52
N ALA A 5 39.53 -16.36 5.99
CA ALA A 5 38.33 -16.68 5.22
C ALA A 5 37.47 -15.42 4.96
N PRO A 6 36.83 -15.29 3.78
CA PRO A 6 35.96 -14.15 3.50
C PRO A 6 34.67 -14.24 4.34
N THR A 7 34.44 -13.24 5.18
CA THR A 7 33.20 -13.06 5.94
C THR A 7 32.03 -12.81 4.99
N LYS A 8 31.03 -13.70 5.00
CA LYS A 8 29.74 -13.46 4.33
C LYS A 8 28.97 -12.37 5.07
N ILE A 9 29.01 -11.15 4.55
CA ILE A 9 28.20 -10.03 5.06
C ILE A 9 26.74 -10.26 4.64
N SER A 10 25.87 -10.57 5.58
CA SER A 10 24.41 -10.72 5.39
C SER A 10 23.75 -9.35 5.18
N LYS A 11 24.00 -8.71 4.04
CA LYS A 11 23.57 -7.34 3.69
C LYS A 11 22.09 -7.20 3.30
N THR A 12 21.30 -8.27 3.30
CA THR A 12 19.94 -8.28 2.72
C THR A 12 18.83 -7.89 3.69
N ASN A 13 19.00 -8.11 5.00
CA ASN A 13 17.96 -7.83 5.98
C ASN A 13 17.87 -6.35 6.38
N GLU A 14 19.03 -5.66 6.44
CA GLU A 14 19.08 -4.24 6.80
C GLU A 14 18.42 -3.36 5.73
N VAL A 15 18.62 -3.70 4.44
CA VAL A 15 18.04 -2.94 3.33
C VAL A 15 16.52 -3.12 3.25
N SER A 16 15.99 -4.29 3.59
CA SER A 16 14.55 -4.54 3.55
C SER A 16 13.81 -3.86 4.70
N GLN A 17 14.41 -3.84 5.89
CA GLN A 17 13.90 -3.10 7.05
C GLN A 17 13.92 -1.59 6.78
N LEU A 18 15.03 -1.06 6.26
CA LEU A 18 15.15 0.34 5.90
C LEU A 18 14.12 0.78 4.85
N ARG A 19 13.87 -0.06 3.82
CA ARG A 19 12.82 0.22 2.82
C ARG A 19 11.43 0.28 3.45
N ARG A 20 11.13 -0.59 4.42
CA ARG A 20 9.85 -0.62 5.12
C ARG A 20 9.67 0.63 5.98
N GLU A 21 10.70 1.04 6.70
CA GLU A 21 10.70 2.23 7.53
C GLU A 21 10.55 3.51 6.70
N VAL A 22 11.29 3.62 5.58
CA VAL A 22 11.15 4.74 4.63
C VAL A 22 9.75 4.78 4.02
N SER A 23 9.15 3.62 3.71
CA SER A 23 7.77 3.56 3.20
C SER A 23 6.76 4.02 4.24
N ALA A 24 6.92 3.61 5.51
CA ALA A 24 6.02 4.02 6.58
C ALA A 24 6.13 5.53 6.86
N LEU A 25 7.36 6.06 6.87
CA LEU A 25 7.63 7.48 7.05
C LEU A 25 7.05 8.31 5.90
N ARG A 26 7.17 7.84 4.64
CA ARG A 26 6.54 8.50 3.48
C ARG A 26 5.02 8.55 3.63
N SER A 27 4.37 7.44 4.01
CA SER A 27 2.92 7.43 4.24
C SER A 27 2.48 8.38 5.35
N LEU A 28 3.27 8.48 6.43
CA LEU A 28 3.02 9.41 7.53
C LEU A 28 3.17 10.87 7.09
N VAL A 29 4.24 11.19 6.37
CA VAL A 29 4.50 12.54 5.84
C VAL A 29 3.44 12.94 4.82
N ILE A 30 2.97 12.04 3.97
CA ILE A 30 1.85 12.30 3.05
C ILE A 30 0.56 12.60 3.84
N GLY A 31 0.31 11.85 4.92
CA GLY A 31 -0.85 12.08 5.80
C GLY A 31 -0.82 13.41 6.55
N ILE A 32 0.37 13.92 6.91
CA ILE A 32 0.53 15.17 7.69
C ILE A 32 0.72 16.40 6.78
N ALA A 33 1.53 16.28 5.72
CA ALA A 33 1.89 17.39 4.84
C ALA A 33 0.91 17.58 3.66
N GLY A 34 -0.01 16.65 3.42
CA GLY A 34 -1.10 16.75 2.44
C GLY A 34 -0.69 16.80 0.96
N LYS A 35 0.59 17.03 0.65
CA LYS A 35 1.13 17.08 -0.71
C LYS A 35 2.50 16.43 -0.76
N ASP A 36 2.52 15.20 -1.26
CA ASP A 36 3.72 14.64 -1.87
C ASP A 36 4.13 15.55 -3.05
N LYS A 37 5.35 16.08 -3.03
CA LYS A 37 5.91 16.87 -4.15
C LYS A 37 6.56 15.98 -5.22
N GLU A 38 6.82 14.71 -4.93
CA GLU A 38 7.58 13.79 -5.78
C GLU A 38 6.75 12.62 -6.33
N GLY A 39 5.58 12.33 -5.78
CA GLY A 39 4.76 11.17 -6.15
C GLY A 39 3.43 11.53 -6.80
N ASN A 40 2.94 10.62 -7.66
CA ASN A 40 1.61 10.57 -8.28
C ASN A 40 0.44 10.48 -7.26
N TYR A 41 0.66 10.88 -6.02
CA TYR A 41 -0.35 10.89 -4.99
C TYR A 41 -1.42 11.92 -5.35
N ARG A 42 -2.66 11.45 -5.53
CA ARG A 42 -3.84 12.28 -5.78
C ARG A 42 -4.70 12.31 -4.51
N PRO A 43 -4.57 13.35 -3.66
CA PRO A 43 -5.32 13.42 -2.41
C PRO A 43 -6.83 13.31 -2.62
N ALA A 44 -7.35 13.92 -3.70
CA ALA A 44 -8.76 13.84 -4.08
C ALA A 44 -9.23 12.39 -4.27
N ALA A 45 -8.44 11.56 -4.94
CA ALA A 45 -8.80 10.15 -5.16
C ALA A 45 -8.83 9.36 -3.85
N VAL A 46 -7.94 9.68 -2.91
CA VAL A 46 -7.95 9.04 -1.58
C VAL A 46 -9.17 9.45 -0.79
N GLN A 47 -9.51 10.74 -0.82
CA GLN A 47 -10.69 11.26 -0.16
C GLN A 47 -11.97 10.65 -0.72
N GLU A 48 -12.12 10.59 -2.06
CA GLU A 48 -13.26 9.95 -2.74
C GLU A 48 -13.42 8.47 -2.32
N ILE A 49 -12.32 7.73 -2.21
CA ILE A 49 -12.34 6.32 -1.78
C ILE A 49 -12.76 6.21 -0.31
N ILE A 50 -12.26 7.08 0.57
CA ILE A 50 -12.63 7.08 1.99
C ILE A 50 -14.13 7.38 2.12
N GLU A 51 -14.63 8.41 1.45
CA GLU A 51 -16.05 8.78 1.45
C GLU A 51 -16.92 7.63 0.94
N ALA A 52 -16.57 7.02 -0.20
CA ALA A 52 -17.26 5.85 -0.75
C ALA A 52 -17.23 4.62 0.19
N SER A 53 -16.19 4.48 1.03
CA SER A 53 -16.11 3.37 1.99
C SER A 53 -17.03 3.53 3.20
N LEU A 54 -17.38 4.78 3.55
CA LEU A 54 -18.30 5.11 4.65
C LEU A 54 -19.76 5.01 4.21
N GLU A 55 -20.03 5.05 2.90
CA GLU A 55 -21.37 4.87 2.37
C GLU A 55 -21.90 3.45 2.63
N PRO A 56 -23.19 3.31 3.00
CA PRO A 56 -23.79 2.01 3.25
C PRO A 56 -23.80 1.18 1.97
N ALA A 57 -23.17 0.00 2.02
CA ALA A 57 -23.10 -0.89 0.88
C ALA A 57 -24.50 -1.30 0.42
N THR A 58 -24.93 -0.80 -0.74
CA THR A 58 -26.26 -1.07 -1.30
C THR A 58 -26.42 -2.54 -1.73
N ARG A 59 -25.30 -3.23 -1.98
CA ARG A 59 -25.30 -4.64 -2.37
C ARG A 59 -24.25 -5.42 -1.59
N ARG A 60 -24.67 -6.60 -1.10
CA ARG A 60 -23.79 -7.56 -0.44
C ARG A 60 -23.45 -8.68 -1.41
N TYR A 61 -22.17 -8.83 -1.73
CA TYR A 61 -21.68 -9.89 -2.60
C TYR A 61 -21.26 -11.10 -1.76
N ALA A 62 -22.13 -12.10 -1.68
CA ALA A 62 -21.92 -13.28 -0.83
C ALA A 62 -21.03 -14.37 -1.47
N GLY A 63 -20.58 -14.21 -2.73
CA GLY A 63 -19.75 -15.24 -3.37
C GLY A 63 -19.30 -14.95 -4.80
N LYS A 64 -18.47 -15.85 -5.34
CA LYS A 64 -17.72 -15.69 -6.60
C LYS A 64 -18.56 -15.37 -7.84
N GLY A 65 -19.84 -15.77 -7.87
CA GLY A 65 -20.77 -15.46 -8.97
C GLY A 65 -21.80 -14.37 -8.66
N SER A 66 -21.78 -13.80 -7.46
CA SER A 66 -22.82 -12.85 -7.00
C SER A 66 -22.73 -11.48 -7.68
N LEU A 67 -21.54 -11.07 -8.11
CA LEU A 67 -21.34 -9.84 -8.87
C LEU A 67 -21.98 -9.93 -10.26
N LEU A 68 -21.65 -10.97 -11.02
CA LEU A 68 -22.14 -11.16 -12.40
C LEU A 68 -23.66 -11.32 -12.46
N LYS A 69 -24.27 -11.94 -11.45
CA LYS A 69 -25.74 -12.07 -11.34
C LYS A 69 -26.43 -10.72 -11.16
N HIS A 70 -25.80 -9.76 -10.48
CA HIS A 70 -26.33 -8.41 -10.33
C HIS A 70 -26.14 -7.59 -11.60
N LEU A 71 -25.02 -7.75 -12.31
CA LEU A 71 -24.75 -7.03 -13.56
C LEU A 71 -25.63 -7.52 -14.72
N LYS A 72 -25.98 -8.81 -14.77
CA LYS A 72 -26.88 -9.37 -15.79
C LYS A 72 -28.35 -8.95 -15.66
N LYS A 73 -28.72 -8.32 -14.54
CA LYS A 73 -30.11 -7.97 -14.19
C LYS A 73 -30.42 -6.49 -14.42
N VAL A 74 -29.47 -5.74 -14.97
CA VAL A 74 -29.58 -4.34 -15.39
C VAL A 74 -29.73 -4.31 -16.91
#